data_AF-A0AA89C0P4-F1
#
_entry.id   AF-A0AA89C0P4-F1
#
_cell.length_a   1.000
_cell.length_b   1.000
_cell.length_c   1.000
_cell.angle_alpha   90.00
_cell.angle_beta   90.00
_cell.angle_gamma   90.00
#
_symmetry.space_group_name_H-M   'P 1'
#
loop_
_entity.id
_entity.type
_entity.pdbx_description
1 polymer ?
#
loop_
_entity_poly.entity_id
_entity_poly.type
_entity_poly.pdbx_seq_one_letter_code
_entity_poly.pdbx_strand_id
1 'polypeptide(L)'
;MSNFHINQTFEQVIHIQNQGLQASKDLDKLICHKKIHLSEGAATIRTRKFMSNRLLCRKQMIVDVLHPGKATVPKTEVREKLARMYKTTPDVIFCFGFKTKFGGGKTSGFALVYDSLDFAKKFEPKYRLARHGLYEKKKQGRKQRKERKNRQKKVRGTKKAKVGTGKKVT
;
A
#
# COMPACT_ATOMS: atom_id res chain seq x y z
N MET A 1 27.29 52.80 33.35
CA MET A 1 26.31 52.44 32.31
C MET A 1 26.49 50.99 31.83
N SER A 2 26.61 50.01 32.74
CA SER A 2 26.95 48.62 32.37
C SER A 2 25.98 47.56 32.92
N ASN A 3 25.15 47.88 33.92
CA ASN A 3 24.27 46.88 34.55
C ASN A 3 22.84 46.83 33.99
N PHE A 4 22.42 47.78 33.16
CA PHE A 4 21.07 47.76 32.55
C PHE A 4 21.02 46.95 31.25
N HIS A 5 22.12 46.95 30.49
CA HIS A 5 22.23 46.21 29.23
C HIS A 5 22.35 44.68 29.44
N ILE A 6 23.03 44.24 30.51
CA ILE A 6 23.20 42.82 30.82
C ILE A 6 21.84 42.18 31.17
N ASN A 7 21.02 42.86 31.97
CA ASN A 7 19.69 42.37 32.36
C ASN A 7 18.70 42.32 31.18
N GLN A 8 18.83 43.24 30.21
CA GLN A 8 18.00 43.25 29.01
C GLN A 8 18.34 42.09 28.05
N THR A 9 19.60 41.64 28.02
CA THR A 9 20.02 40.46 27.24
C THR A 9 19.65 39.13 27.90
N PHE A 10 19.57 39.07 29.23
CA PHE A 10 19.23 37.84 29.95
C PHE A 10 17.74 37.49 29.84
N GLU A 11 16.85 38.49 29.90
CA GLU A 11 15.42 38.29 29.69
C GLU A 11 15.09 37.85 28.25
N GLN A 12 15.83 38.35 27.25
CA GLN A 12 15.65 37.93 25.86
C GLN A 12 16.05 36.46 25.62
N VAL A 13 17.12 35.96 26.26
CA VAL A 13 17.53 34.55 26.15
C VAL A 13 16.52 33.61 26.83
N ILE A 14 15.99 34.00 28.00
CA ILE A 14 14.96 33.21 28.70
C ILE A 14 13.67 33.13 27.88
N HIS A 15 13.30 34.20 27.18
CA HIS A 15 12.12 34.19 26.31
C HIS A 15 12.33 33.29 25.08
N ILE A 16 13.51 33.32 24.47
CA ILE A 16 13.88 32.46 23.33
C ILE A 16 13.91 30.98 23.72
N GLN A 17 14.45 30.63 24.90
CA GLN A 17 14.49 29.23 25.37
C GLN A 17 13.10 28.69 25.74
N ASN A 18 12.22 29.52 26.30
CA ASN A 18 10.85 29.12 26.63
C ASN A 18 9.94 28.98 25.39
N GLN A 19 10.20 29.72 24.32
CA GLN A 19 9.50 29.52 23.04
C GLN A 19 9.83 28.17 22.39
N GLY A 20 11.07 27.68 22.53
CA GLY A 20 11.48 26.38 22.00
C GLY A 20 10.89 25.18 22.75
N LEU A 21 10.64 25.32 24.06
CA LEU A 21 10.07 24.24 24.89
C LEU A 21 8.55 24.08 24.73
N GLN A 22 7.85 25.13 24.30
CA GLN A 22 6.42 25.06 23.99
C GLN A 22 6.19 24.29 22.68
N ALA A 23 7.07 24.48 21.69
CA ALA A 23 6.98 23.83 20.37
C ALA A 23 7.15 22.30 20.42
N SER A 24 7.88 21.76 21.40
CA SER A 24 8.03 20.30 21.57
C SER A 24 6.84 19.66 22.29
N LYS A 25 6.22 20.36 23.25
CA LYS A 25 5.02 19.89 23.97
C LYS A 25 3.76 19.90 23.08
N ASP A 26 3.73 20.73 22.04
CA ASP A 26 2.66 20.72 21.03
C ASP A 26 2.77 19.57 20.03
N LEU A 27 3.96 18.97 19.87
CA LEU A 27 4.18 17.78 19.02
C LEU A 27 3.69 16.49 19.70
N ASP A 28 3.80 16.37 21.03
CA ASP A 28 3.40 15.18 21.78
C ASP A 28 1.91 15.11 22.12
N LYS A 29 1.17 16.23 22.04
CA LYS A 29 -0.31 16.23 22.09
C LYS A 29 -0.98 15.80 20.77
N LEU A 30 -0.21 15.58 19.70
CA LEU A 30 -0.72 15.19 18.38
C LEU A 30 -0.74 13.67 18.14
N ILE A 31 -0.59 12.85 19.19
CA ILE A 31 -0.48 11.39 19.06
C ILE A 31 -1.78 10.63 19.36
N CYS A 32 -2.82 11.23 19.97
CA CYS A 32 -3.97 10.41 20.42
C CYS A 32 -5.29 10.53 19.65
N HIS A 33 -5.68 11.66 19.03
CA HIS A 33 -6.98 11.74 18.34
C HIS A 33 -6.95 12.60 17.07
N LYS A 34 -5.99 12.34 16.16
CA LYS A 34 -6.02 12.97 14.84
C LYS A 34 -7.09 12.33 13.96
N LYS A 35 -8.36 12.70 14.21
CA LYS A 35 -9.44 12.59 13.23
C LYS A 35 -9.14 13.60 12.14
N ILE A 36 -8.28 13.22 11.20
CA ILE A 36 -7.95 14.05 10.03
C ILE A 36 -9.20 14.07 9.14
N HIS A 37 -10.01 15.12 9.27
CA HIS A 37 -10.98 15.49 8.24
C HIS A 37 -10.20 16.12 7.09
N LEU A 38 -9.82 15.30 6.10
CA LEU A 38 -9.28 15.81 4.84
C LEU A 38 -10.47 16.01 3.88
N SER A 39 -11.05 17.20 3.91
CA SER A 39 -12.12 17.62 3.03
C SER A 39 -11.57 18.18 1.73
N GLU A 40 -11.10 17.28 0.84
CA GLU A 40 -11.18 17.50 -0.60
C GLU A 40 -11.51 16.14 -1.25
N GLY A 41 -12.77 16.00 -1.71
CA GLY A 41 -13.21 14.86 -2.51
C GLY A 41 -13.80 13.64 -1.78
N ALA A 42 -14.85 13.85 -0.98
CA ALA A 42 -16.01 12.97 -0.70
C ALA A 42 -15.86 11.50 -0.23
N ALA A 43 -14.66 10.92 -0.13
CA ALA A 43 -14.49 9.55 0.34
C ALA A 43 -13.61 9.47 1.59
N THR A 44 -14.23 9.11 2.72
CA THR A 44 -13.58 8.94 4.03
C THR A 44 -13.13 7.50 4.20
N ILE A 45 -11.84 7.30 4.49
CA ILE A 45 -11.28 5.97 4.73
C ILE A 45 -11.18 5.73 6.23
N ARG A 46 -11.64 4.55 6.66
CA ARG A 46 -11.49 4.06 8.03
C ARG A 46 -10.81 2.69 8.01
N THR A 47 -9.93 2.46 8.96
CA THR A 47 -9.22 1.18 9.11
C THR A 47 -9.76 0.42 10.32
N ARG A 48 -10.01 -0.87 10.16
CA ARG A 48 -10.42 -1.80 11.24
C ARG A 48 -9.43 -2.95 11.34
N LYS A 49 -9.37 -3.57 12.52
CA LYS A 49 -8.55 -4.77 12.80
C LYS A 49 -7.12 -4.61 12.26
N PHE A 50 -6.46 -3.52 12.66
CA PHE A 50 -5.08 -3.26 12.30
C PHE A 50 -4.16 -4.20 13.06
N MET A 51 -3.27 -4.89 12.34
CA MET A 51 -2.33 -5.84 12.92
C MET A 51 -0.97 -5.70 12.23
N SER A 52 0.09 -5.53 13.00
CA SER A 52 1.46 -5.59 12.49
C SER A 52 1.97 -7.03 12.53
N ASN A 53 2.19 -7.63 11.35
CA ASN A 53 2.76 -8.97 11.24
C ASN A 53 4.25 -8.86 10.89
N ARG A 54 5.12 -9.19 11.86
CA ARG A 54 6.58 -9.10 11.70
C ARG A 54 7.19 -10.23 10.90
N LEU A 55 6.60 -11.42 10.90
CA LEU A 55 7.09 -12.57 10.11
C LEU A 55 7.07 -12.30 8.60
N LEU A 56 6.10 -11.50 8.16
CA LEU A 56 5.92 -11.13 6.75
C LEU A 56 6.31 -9.67 6.46
N CYS A 57 6.92 -8.98 7.44
CA CYS A 57 7.35 -7.57 7.36
C CYS A 57 6.26 -6.66 6.76
N ARG A 58 5.01 -6.80 7.24
CA ARG A 58 3.87 -6.03 6.73
C ARG A 58 2.82 -5.74 7.79
N LYS A 59 2.14 -4.61 7.63
CA LYS A 59 0.93 -4.24 8.37
C LYS A 59 -0.28 -4.70 7.56
N GLN A 60 -1.23 -5.34 8.24
CA GLN A 60 -2.44 -5.88 7.65
C GLN A 60 -3.65 -5.19 8.29
N MET A 61 -4.60 -4.79 7.47
CA MET A 61 -5.81 -4.12 7.95
C MET A 61 -6.99 -4.33 7.02
N ILE A 62 -8.19 -4.17 7.60
CA ILE A 62 -9.44 -4.06 6.84
C ILE A 62 -9.68 -2.58 6.61
N VAL A 63 -10.03 -2.22 5.39
CA VAL A 63 -10.28 -0.83 4.98
C VAL A 63 -11.76 -0.69 4.65
N ASP A 64 -12.43 0.22 5.34
CA ASP A 64 -13.76 0.69 4.98
C ASP A 64 -13.65 2.05 4.30
N VAL A 65 -14.30 2.18 3.15
CA VAL A 65 -14.38 3.41 2.38
C VAL A 65 -15.83 3.88 2.43
N LEU A 66 -16.05 5.05 3.01
CA LEU A 66 -17.34 5.73 3.05
C LEU A 66 -17.37 6.78 1.95
N HIS A 67 -18.25 6.64 0.97
CA HIS A 67 -18.34 7.53 -0.19
C HIS A 67 -19.82 7.86 -0.48
N PRO A 68 -20.46 8.70 0.35
CA PRO A 68 -21.87 9.06 0.15
C PRO A 68 -22.06 9.78 -1.19
N GLY A 69 -23.11 9.41 -1.93
CA GLY A 69 -23.45 10.05 -3.20
C GLY A 69 -22.44 9.84 -4.33
N LYS A 70 -21.39 9.03 -4.14
CA LYS A 70 -20.40 8.71 -5.17
C LYS A 70 -20.36 7.22 -5.46
N ALA A 71 -19.96 6.91 -6.70
CA ALA A 71 -19.63 5.57 -7.14
C ALA A 71 -18.42 5.01 -6.37
N THR A 72 -18.09 3.75 -6.64
CA THR A 72 -16.97 3.05 -6.01
C THR A 72 -15.64 3.76 -6.29
N VAL A 73 -14.93 4.11 -5.22
CA VAL A 73 -13.63 4.80 -5.29
C VAL A 73 -12.58 3.89 -5.96
N PRO A 74 -11.78 4.40 -6.91
CA PRO A 74 -10.72 3.63 -7.53
C PRO A 74 -9.60 3.31 -6.53
N LYS A 75 -8.91 2.19 -6.76
CA LYS A 75 -7.86 1.70 -5.84
C LYS A 75 -6.62 2.60 -5.81
N THR A 76 -6.41 3.43 -6.82
CA THR A 76 -5.34 4.44 -6.88
C THR A 76 -5.53 5.47 -5.77
N GLU A 77 -6.70 6.10 -5.70
CA GLU A 77 -7.04 7.09 -4.68
C GLU A 77 -7.01 6.49 -3.26
N VAL A 78 -7.49 5.24 -3.09
CA VAL A 78 -7.44 4.55 -1.80
C VAL A 78 -5.99 4.34 -1.35
N ARG A 79 -5.09 3.97 -2.27
CA ARG A 79 -3.66 3.82 -1.97
C ARG A 79 -3.03 5.13 -1.57
N GLU A 80 -3.31 6.21 -2.30
CA GLU A 80 -2.76 7.53 -2.01
C GLU A 80 -3.21 8.06 -0.64
N LYS A 81 -4.49 7.88 -0.30
CA LYS A 81 -5.00 8.26 1.02
C LYS A 81 -4.37 7.42 2.14
N LEU A 82 -4.21 6.11 1.95
CA LEU A 82 -3.51 5.24 2.92
C LEU A 82 -2.02 5.59 3.05
N ALA A 83 -1.36 5.94 1.95
CA ALA A 83 0.02 6.40 1.93
C ALA A 83 0.20 7.67 2.77
N ARG A 84 -0.69 8.65 2.60
CA ARG A 84 -0.72 9.87 3.43
C ARG A 84 -0.97 9.57 4.90
N MET A 85 -1.91 8.66 5.22
CA MET A 85 -2.23 8.29 6.61
C MET A 85 -1.07 7.62 7.34
N TYR A 86 -0.39 6.68 6.68
CA TYR A 86 0.66 5.87 7.30
C TYR A 86 2.08 6.36 6.98
N LYS A 87 2.21 7.49 6.30
CA LYS A 87 3.48 8.10 5.89
C LYS A 87 4.36 7.14 5.09
N THR A 88 3.76 6.43 4.14
CA THR A 88 4.44 5.47 3.26
C THR A 88 4.22 5.86 1.79
N THR A 89 5.01 5.29 0.88
CA THR A 89 4.80 5.46 -0.56
C THR A 89 3.67 4.54 -1.06
N PRO A 90 2.88 4.96 -2.05
CA PRO A 90 1.73 4.18 -2.56
C PRO A 90 2.13 2.89 -3.28
N ASP A 91 3.40 2.73 -3.64
CA ASP A 91 3.94 1.56 -4.33
C ASP A 91 4.02 0.32 -3.44
N VAL A 92 4.24 0.56 -2.15
CA VAL A 92 4.40 -0.47 -1.12
C VAL A 92 3.03 -0.94 -0.58
N ILE A 93 1.94 -0.26 -0.97
CA ILE A 93 0.58 -0.52 -0.49
C ILE A 93 -0.21 -1.33 -1.52
N PHE A 94 -0.69 -2.48 -1.09
CA PHE A 94 -1.52 -3.38 -1.89
C PHE A 94 -2.95 -3.40 -1.36
N CYS A 95 -3.87 -2.81 -2.12
CA CYS A 95 -5.30 -2.80 -1.79
C CYS A 95 -6.06 -3.81 -2.65
N PHE A 96 -6.79 -4.75 -2.01
CA PHE A 96 -7.51 -5.81 -2.72
C PHE A 96 -8.85 -6.16 -2.07
N GLY A 97 -9.67 -6.93 -2.79
CA GLY A 97 -10.90 -7.50 -2.25
C GLY A 97 -12.00 -6.49 -1.92
N PHE A 98 -12.01 -5.32 -2.57
CA PHE A 98 -13.10 -4.36 -2.40
C PHE A 98 -14.43 -4.94 -2.86
N LYS A 99 -15.41 -4.88 -1.96
CA LYS A 99 -16.81 -5.23 -2.21
C LYS A 99 -17.68 -4.08 -1.68
N THR A 100 -18.51 -3.53 -2.54
CA THR A 100 -19.54 -2.55 -2.20
C THR A 100 -20.64 -3.24 -1.42
N LYS A 101 -21.15 -2.59 -0.36
CA LYS A 101 -22.33 -3.09 0.35
C LYS A 101 -23.59 -2.81 -0.46
N PHE A 102 -24.61 -3.65 -0.26
CA PHE A 102 -25.94 -3.39 -0.79
C PHE A 102 -26.48 -2.07 -0.20
N GLY A 103 -27.16 -1.26 -1.02
CA GLY A 103 -27.54 0.11 -0.68
C GLY A 103 -26.45 1.17 -0.90
N GLY A 104 -25.23 0.78 -1.32
CA GLY A 104 -24.18 1.71 -1.72
C GLY A 104 -23.56 2.51 -0.57
N GLY A 105 -22.80 3.55 -0.91
CA GLY A 105 -22.18 4.51 0.03
C GLY A 105 -21.08 3.96 0.95
N LYS A 106 -20.94 2.63 1.06
CA LYS A 106 -19.92 1.95 1.86
C LYS A 106 -19.30 0.80 1.07
N THR A 107 -17.98 0.76 1.01
CA THR A 107 -17.20 -0.33 0.42
C THR A 107 -16.21 -0.85 1.44
N SER A 108 -16.10 -2.17 1.55
CA SER A 108 -15.13 -2.83 2.43
C SER A 108 -14.09 -3.57 1.60
N GLY A 109 -12.82 -3.49 1.99
CA GLY A 109 -11.70 -4.16 1.34
C GLY A 109 -10.57 -4.45 2.33
N PHE A 110 -9.45 -4.91 1.79
CA PHE A 110 -8.24 -5.20 2.54
C PHE A 110 -7.10 -4.34 2.03
N ALA A 111 -6.21 -3.94 2.94
CA ALA A 111 -4.95 -3.31 2.59
C ALA A 111 -3.79 -3.99 3.31
N LEU A 112 -2.71 -4.16 2.57
CA LEU A 112 -1.42 -4.62 3.07
C LEU A 112 -0.40 -3.52 2.81
N VAL A 113 0.28 -3.09 3.87
CA VAL A 113 1.36 -2.11 3.79
C VAL A 113 2.64 -2.83 4.16
N TYR A 114 3.51 -3.04 3.19
CA TYR A 114 4.83 -3.61 3.43
C TYR A 114 5.81 -2.55 3.95
N ASP A 115 6.93 -2.98 4.51
CA ASP A 115 8.02 -2.07 4.88
C ASP A 115 8.93 -1.76 3.67
N SER A 116 9.11 -2.72 2.75
CA SER A 116 9.89 -2.57 1.51
C SER A 116 9.23 -3.30 0.32
N LEU A 117 9.52 -2.82 -0.90
CA LEU A 117 9.06 -3.43 -2.16
C LEU A 117 9.62 -4.84 -2.38
N ASP A 118 10.79 -5.16 -1.85
CA ASP A 118 11.40 -6.47 -2.04
C ASP A 118 10.63 -7.55 -1.26
N PHE A 119 10.17 -7.23 -0.06
CA PHE A 119 9.29 -8.10 0.71
C PHE A 119 7.93 -8.26 0.03
N ALA A 120 7.41 -7.19 -0.57
CA ALA A 120 6.17 -7.26 -1.34
C ALA A 120 6.29 -8.26 -2.51
N LYS A 121 7.37 -8.20 -3.30
CA LYS A 121 7.60 -9.14 -4.41
C LYS A 121 7.75 -10.60 -3.97
N LYS A 122 8.31 -10.86 -2.78
CA LYS A 122 8.49 -12.21 -2.23
C LYS A 122 7.19 -12.81 -1.72
N PHE A 123 6.39 -12.05 -0.97
CA PHE A 123 5.23 -12.56 -0.24
C PHE A 123 3.89 -12.37 -0.96
N GLU A 124 3.76 -11.40 -1.87
CA GLU A 124 2.51 -11.20 -2.60
C GLU A 124 2.32 -12.29 -3.68
N PRO A 125 1.09 -12.82 -3.82
CA PRO A 125 0.75 -13.66 -4.95
C PRO A 125 0.98 -12.95 -6.29
N LYS A 126 1.55 -13.68 -7.26
CA LYS A 126 1.91 -13.16 -8.60
C LYS A 126 0.79 -12.44 -9.34
N TYR A 127 -0.48 -12.80 -9.11
CA TYR A 127 -1.62 -12.14 -9.78
C TYR A 127 -1.86 -10.71 -9.28
N ARG A 128 -1.45 -10.38 -8.05
CA ARG A 128 -1.53 -9.00 -7.51
C ARG A 128 -0.37 -8.18 -8.04
N LEU A 129 0.84 -8.74 -8.04
CA LEU A 129 2.01 -8.11 -8.67
C LEU A 129 1.73 -7.74 -10.14
N ALA A 130 1.08 -8.64 -10.89
CA ALA A 130 0.69 -8.36 -12.27
C ALA A 130 -0.33 -7.22 -12.41
N ARG A 131 -1.26 -7.06 -11.47
CA ARG A 131 -2.22 -5.94 -11.46
C ARG A 131 -1.56 -4.60 -11.13
N HIS A 132 -0.44 -4.63 -10.42
CA HIS A 132 0.37 -3.46 -10.09
C HIS A 132 1.46 -3.19 -11.14
N GLY A 133 1.55 -3.99 -12.21
CA GLY A 133 2.57 -3.82 -13.26
C GLY A 133 3.99 -4.28 -12.87
N LEU A 134 4.18 -4.87 -11.68
CA LEU A 134 5.48 -5.32 -11.19
C LEU A 134 5.92 -6.68 -11.74
N TYR A 135 5.02 -7.41 -12.39
CA TYR A 135 5.28 -8.75 -12.91
C TYR A 135 4.42 -9.07 -14.13
N GLU A 136 5.05 -9.47 -15.23
CA GLU A 136 4.33 -9.96 -16.40
C GLU A 136 4.27 -11.49 -16.44
N LYS A 137 3.06 -12.04 -16.51
CA LYS A 137 2.86 -13.48 -16.65
C LYS A 137 2.74 -13.85 -18.13
N LYS A 138 3.74 -14.55 -18.67
CA LYS A 138 3.63 -15.20 -20.00
C LYS A 138 2.48 -16.21 -20.00
N LYS A 139 1.42 -15.93 -20.75
CA LYS A 139 0.24 -16.80 -20.86
C LYS A 139 0.44 -17.78 -22.02
N GLN A 140 0.52 -19.07 -21.70
CA GLN A 140 0.29 -20.15 -22.66
C GLN A 140 -1.01 -20.86 -22.30
N GLY A 141 -1.81 -21.23 -23.30
CA GLY A 141 -3.09 -21.92 -23.07
C GLY A 141 -2.90 -23.23 -22.31
N ARG A 142 -3.76 -23.50 -21.31
CA ARG A 142 -3.69 -24.74 -20.50
C ARG A 142 -3.77 -25.99 -21.39
N LYS A 143 -4.60 -25.95 -22.44
CA LYS A 143 -4.74 -27.00 -23.45
C LYS A 143 -3.42 -27.25 -24.20
N GLN A 144 -2.85 -26.21 -24.81
CA GLN A 144 -1.57 -26.31 -25.54
C GLN A 144 -0.42 -26.83 -24.65
N ARG A 145 -0.34 -26.38 -23.39
CA ARG A 145 0.67 -26.87 -22.44
C ARG A 145 0.49 -28.36 -22.11
N LYS A 146 -0.75 -28.80 -21.89
CA LYS A 146 -1.07 -30.21 -21.60
C LYS A 146 -0.81 -31.10 -22.81
N GLU A 147 -1.23 -30.67 -24.00
CA GLU A 147 -0.98 -31.40 -25.25
C GLU A 147 0.52 -31.50 -25.54
N ARG A 148 1.28 -30.41 -25.38
CA ARG A 148 2.75 -30.44 -25.51
C ARG A 148 3.37 -31.44 -24.54
N LYS A 149 2.94 -31.45 -23.27
CA LYS A 149 3.40 -32.42 -22.26
C LYS A 149 3.08 -33.87 -22.68
N ASN A 150 1.87 -34.12 -23.18
CA ASN A 150 1.46 -35.46 -23.61
C ASN A 150 2.25 -35.94 -24.85
N ARG A 151 2.52 -35.05 -25.82
CA ARG A 151 3.38 -35.37 -26.98
C ARG A 151 4.82 -35.65 -26.56
N GLN A 152 5.39 -34.87 -25.63
CA GLN A 152 6.75 -35.08 -25.12
C GLN A 152 6.93 -36.39 -24.35
N LYS A 153 5.87 -36.93 -23.73
CA LYS A 153 5.91 -38.23 -23.05
C LYS A 153 6.07 -39.41 -24.02
N LYS A 154 5.65 -39.28 -25.29
CA LYS A 154 5.69 -40.36 -26.29
C LYS A 154 7.09 -40.63 -26.85
N VAL A 155 8.01 -39.67 -26.75
CA VAL A 155 9.35 -39.75 -27.36
C VAL A 155 10.45 -39.79 -26.29
N ARG A 156 11.60 -40.40 -26.61
CA ARG A 156 12.76 -40.54 -25.72
C ARG A 156 13.99 -39.80 -26.26
N GLY A 157 14.96 -39.52 -25.38
CA GLY A 157 16.23 -38.88 -25.74
C GLY A 157 16.08 -37.51 -26.40
N THR A 158 16.98 -37.20 -27.33
CA THR A 158 17.05 -35.93 -28.09
C THR A 158 15.77 -35.62 -28.88
N LYS A 159 14.95 -36.64 -29.19
CA LYS A 159 13.67 -36.46 -29.89
C LYS A 159 12.63 -35.64 -29.08
N LYS A 160 12.77 -35.51 -27.75
CA LYS A 160 11.88 -34.68 -26.91
C LYS A 160 11.96 -33.18 -27.23
N ALA A 161 13.15 -32.68 -27.58
CA ALA A 161 13.35 -31.27 -27.91
C ALA A 161 12.58 -30.87 -29.18
N LYS A 162 12.61 -31.73 -30.21
CA LYS A 162 11.94 -31.50 -31.51
C LYS A 162 10.40 -31.44 -31.43
N VAL A 163 9.80 -32.12 -30.45
CA VAL A 163 8.33 -32.17 -30.26
C VAL A 163 7.79 -30.91 -29.55
N GLY A 164 8.65 -30.16 -28.84
CA GLY A 164 8.28 -28.90 -28.19
C GLY A 164 8.03 -27.76 -29.18
N THR A 165 8.80 -27.75 -30.26
CA THR A 165 8.71 -26.83 -31.41
C THR A 165 7.71 -27.36 -32.43
N GLY A 166 6.42 -27.38 -32.07
CA GLY A 166 5.40 -27.53 -33.11
C GLY A 166 5.50 -26.34 -34.05
N LYS A 167 5.92 -26.54 -35.30
CA LYS A 167 5.81 -25.52 -36.36
C LYS A 167 4.36 -25.01 -36.34
N LYS A 168 4.17 -23.69 -36.28
CA LYS A 168 2.87 -23.12 -36.62
C LYS A 168 2.63 -23.50 -38.08
N VAL A 169 1.59 -24.29 -38.34
CA VAL A 169 0.99 -24.33 -39.66
C VAL A 169 0.38 -22.94 -39.82
N THR A 170 1.03 -22.13 -40.66
CA THR A 170 0.51 -20.86 -41.17
C THR A 170 -0.83 -21.09 -41.84
#